data_AF-A0A526TTD7-F1
#
_entry.id   AF-A0A526TTD7-F1
#
_cell.length_a   1.000
_cell.length_b   1.000
_cell.length_c   1.000
_cell.angle_alpha   90.00
_cell.angle_beta   90.00
_cell.angle_gamma   90.00
#
_symmetry.space_group_name_H-M   'P 1'
#
loop_
_entity.id
_entity.type
_entity.pdbx_description
1 polymer ?
#
loop_
_entity_poly.entity_id
_entity_poly.type
_entity_poly.pdbx_seq_one_letter_code
_entity_poly.pdbx_strand_id
1 'polypeptide(L)'
;IASILKLRVVLLLPEDGTITVKAGYPPDDTLAEADIAAARWAWEHNRAAGRGADTLPGAKRLYLPLRTGRTAIGVVGLDNDKQGPLLTPEQQRLLDALADQAAVAIERIQLVADVDRAKLAAEADRLRSALLTSISHDLKTPLAAIMGAAGTLRDFSAALPEPDRA
;
A
#
# COMPACT_ATOMS: atom_id res chain seq x y z
N ILE A 1 6.03 16.78 17.26
CA ILE A 1 5.78 15.87 18.40
C ILE A 1 7.03 15.76 19.30
N ALA A 2 8.15 15.24 18.79
CA ALA A 2 9.32 14.94 19.61
C ALA A 2 9.98 16.16 20.30
N SER A 3 10.16 17.29 19.59
CA SER A 3 10.75 18.51 20.17
C SER A 3 9.87 19.18 21.23
N ILE A 4 8.55 19.11 21.06
CA ILE A 4 7.56 19.70 21.97
C ILE A 4 7.46 18.87 23.26
N LEU A 5 7.51 17.54 23.14
CA LEU A 5 7.36 16.62 24.27
C LEU A 5 8.69 16.23 24.94
N LYS A 6 9.84 16.59 24.34
CA LYS A 6 11.18 16.15 24.76
C LYS A 6 11.28 14.62 24.89
N LEU A 7 10.72 13.91 23.92
CA LEU A 7 10.71 12.45 23.85
C LEU A 7 11.43 11.95 22.61
N ARG A 8 11.91 10.70 22.68
CA ARG A 8 12.26 9.93 21.50
C ARG A 8 10.99 9.37 20.89
N VAL A 9 10.77 9.63 19.61
CA VAL A 9 9.55 9.26 18.89
C VAL A 9 9.93 8.47 17.66
N VAL A 10 9.21 7.38 17.39
CA VAL A 10 9.30 6.64 16.15
C VAL A 10 7.89 6.53 15.55
N LEU A 11 7.77 6.75 14.25
CA LEU A 11 6.55 6.58 13.48
C LEU A 11 6.69 5.33 12.63
N LEU A 12 5.75 4.40 12.77
CA LEU A 12 5.69 3.19 11.97
C LEU A 12 4.38 3.17 11.18
N LEU A 13 4.46 2.84 9.89
CA LEU A 13 3.30 2.70 9.00
C LEU A 13 3.23 1.28 8.43
N PRO A 14 2.03 0.79 8.09
CA PRO A 14 1.89 -0.51 7.46
C PRO A 14 2.47 -0.51 6.04
N GLU A 15 3.22 -1.56 5.73
CA GLU A 15 3.85 -1.79 4.43
C GLU A 15 3.94 -3.31 4.23
N ASP A 16 3.43 -3.82 3.11
CA ASP A 16 3.45 -5.25 2.75
C ASP A 16 2.92 -6.21 3.84
N GLY A 17 1.90 -5.78 4.60
CA GLY A 17 1.27 -6.59 5.66
C GLY A 17 2.07 -6.66 6.97
N THR A 18 3.16 -5.91 7.07
CA THR A 18 3.89 -5.66 8.32
C THR A 18 3.88 -4.17 8.65
N ILE A 19 4.54 -3.77 9.74
CA ILE A 19 4.73 -2.37 10.11
C ILE A 19 6.22 -2.00 10.03
N THR A 20 6.55 -0.91 9.36
CA THR A 20 7.94 -0.48 9.12
C THR A 20 8.17 0.93 9.67
N VAL A 21 9.40 1.21 10.13
CA VAL A 21 9.78 2.55 10.59
C VAL A 21 9.82 3.49 9.39
N LYS A 22 9.04 4.58 9.46
CA LYS A 22 8.99 5.64 8.45
C LYS A 22 9.67 6.93 8.89
N ALA A 23 9.74 7.18 10.19
CA ALA A 23 10.47 8.32 10.75
C ALA A 23 10.87 8.04 12.20
N GLY A 24 12.02 8.57 12.62
CA GLY A 24 12.50 8.54 14.01
C GLY A 24 13.08 9.89 14.42
N TYR A 25 12.89 10.28 15.68
CA TYR A 25 13.56 11.44 16.28
C TYR A 25 13.91 11.19 17.75
N PRO A 26 15.18 11.38 18.19
CA PRO A 26 16.37 11.59 17.36
C PRO A 26 16.50 10.46 16.33
N PRO A 27 17.19 10.68 15.19
CA PRO A 27 17.25 9.69 14.11
C PRO A 27 17.75 8.37 14.68
N ASP A 28 16.85 7.39 14.69
CA ASP A 28 17.02 6.06 15.26
C ASP A 28 16.07 5.15 14.50
N ASP A 29 16.66 4.38 13.59
CA ASP A 29 15.92 3.52 12.67
C ASP A 29 15.96 2.05 13.14
N THR A 30 16.52 1.80 14.33
CA THR A 30 16.71 0.45 14.87
C THR A 30 15.79 0.19 16.06
N LEU A 31 14.93 -0.82 15.91
CA LEU A 31 14.06 -1.30 16.98
C LEU A 31 14.48 -2.70 17.39
N ALA A 32 14.47 -2.98 18.68
CA ALA A 32 14.64 -4.33 19.19
C ALA A 32 13.47 -5.22 18.77
N GLU A 33 13.66 -6.54 18.77
CA GLU A 33 12.61 -7.49 18.40
C GLU A 33 11.34 -7.32 19.25
N ALA A 34 11.49 -7.10 20.56
CA ALA A 34 10.38 -6.82 21.48
C ALA A 34 9.63 -5.52 21.14
N ASP A 35 10.34 -4.51 20.65
CA ASP A 35 9.77 -3.23 20.22
C ASP A 35 8.99 -3.38 18.90
N ILE A 36 9.51 -4.18 17.96
CA ILE A 36 8.79 -4.53 16.72
C ILE A 36 7.51 -5.32 17.03
N ALA A 37 7.59 -6.31 17.93
CA ALA A 37 6.43 -7.10 18.34
C ALA A 37 5.36 -6.23 19.02
N ALA A 38 5.75 -5.31 19.90
CA ALA A 38 4.82 -4.38 20.55
C ALA A 38 4.18 -3.41 19.54
N ALA A 39 4.96 -2.86 18.61
CA ALA A 39 4.44 -1.99 17.56
C ALA A 39 3.42 -2.71 16.67
N ARG A 40 3.75 -3.93 16.23
CA ARG A 40 2.87 -4.76 15.41
C ARG A 40 1.58 -5.11 16.14
N TRP A 41 1.68 -5.54 17.40
CA TRP A 41 0.50 -5.86 18.21
C TRP A 41 -0.40 -4.64 18.39
N ALA A 42 0.19 -3.47 18.67
CA ALA A 42 -0.55 -2.23 18.86
C ALA A 42 -1.36 -1.83 17.61
N TRP A 43 -0.76 -2.03 16.43
CA TRP A 43 -1.41 -1.83 15.15
C TRP A 43 -2.56 -2.82 14.93
N GLU A 44 -2.30 -4.13 15.04
CA GLU A 44 -3.27 -5.19 14.75
C GLU A 44 -4.48 -5.16 15.70
N HIS A 45 -4.26 -4.86 16.98
CA HIS A 45 -5.30 -4.86 18.00
C HIS A 45 -5.91 -3.50 18.26
N ASN A 46 -5.39 -2.47 17.57
CA ASN A 46 -5.77 -1.09 17.76
C ASN A 46 -5.77 -0.68 19.24
N ARG A 47 -4.69 -0.98 19.98
CA ARG A 47 -4.55 -0.74 21.43
C ARG A 47 -3.10 -0.40 21.78
N ALA A 48 -2.90 0.24 22.92
CA ALA A 48 -1.55 0.54 23.40
C ALA A 48 -0.79 -0.75 23.78
N ALA A 49 0.52 -0.78 23.53
CA ALA A 49 1.40 -1.88 23.94
C ALA A 49 2.80 -1.38 24.31
N GLY A 50 3.57 -2.21 24.99
CA GLY A 50 4.92 -1.89 25.39
C GLY A 50 5.03 -1.27 26.78
N ARG A 51 6.03 -0.42 26.96
CA ARG A 51 6.37 0.20 28.25
C ARG A 51 5.16 0.92 28.86
N GLY A 52 4.71 0.46 30.02
CA GLY A 52 3.61 1.07 30.77
C GLY A 52 2.21 0.69 30.27
N ALA A 53 2.09 -0.23 29.31
CA ALA A 53 0.82 -0.83 28.89
C ALA A 53 0.63 -2.23 29.51
N ASP A 54 -0.60 -2.74 29.49
CA ASP A 54 -0.94 -4.07 30.00
C ASP A 54 -0.43 -5.22 29.11
N THR A 55 0.00 -4.90 27.88
CA THR A 55 0.40 -5.89 26.87
C THR A 55 1.82 -5.65 26.39
N LEU A 56 2.60 -6.73 26.32
CA LEU A 56 4.01 -6.73 25.91
C LEU A 56 4.89 -5.73 26.70
N PRO A 57 4.85 -5.71 28.05
CA PRO A 57 5.55 -4.70 28.86
C PRO A 57 7.08 -4.77 28.77
N GLY A 58 7.64 -5.80 28.14
CA GLY A 58 9.09 -5.95 27.92
C GLY A 58 9.67 -5.07 26.81
N ALA A 59 8.84 -4.39 26.02
CA ALA A 59 9.32 -3.41 25.05
C ALA A 59 9.83 -2.15 25.76
N LYS A 60 10.86 -1.51 25.19
CA LYS A 60 11.47 -0.31 25.78
C LYS A 60 10.57 0.91 25.59
N ARG A 61 9.79 0.93 24.50
CA ARG A 61 8.93 2.05 24.11
C ARG A 61 7.47 1.76 24.43
N LEU A 62 6.69 2.82 24.62
CA LEU A 62 5.23 2.78 24.59
C LEU A 62 4.77 2.98 23.15
N TYR A 63 3.96 2.07 22.63
CA TYR A 63 3.39 2.13 21.29
C TYR A 63 1.90 2.47 21.36
N LEU A 64 1.51 3.49 20.62
CA LEU A 64 0.14 4.01 20.55
C LEU A 64 -0.34 3.98 19.08
N PRO A 65 -1.52 3.42 18.80
CA PRO A 65 -2.06 3.39 17.44
C PRO A 65 -2.44 4.79 16.96
N LEU A 66 -2.11 5.12 15.71
CA LEU A 66 -2.62 6.28 14.99
C LEU A 66 -3.90 5.88 14.28
N ARG A 67 -5.02 6.53 14.63
CA ARG A 67 -6.36 6.08 14.24
C ARG A 67 -7.05 7.12 13.36
N THR A 68 -7.68 6.63 12.30
CA THR A 68 -8.72 7.35 11.57
C THR A 68 -9.96 6.44 11.54
N GLY A 69 -11.10 6.95 12.03
CA GLY A 69 -12.30 6.13 12.17
C GLY A 69 -12.12 4.93 13.10
N ARG A 70 -12.21 3.70 12.55
CA ARG A 70 -12.16 2.43 13.34
C ARG A 70 -10.85 1.66 13.21
N THR A 71 -9.97 2.04 12.28
CA THR A 71 -8.76 1.29 11.94
C THR A 71 -7.50 2.06 12.31
N ALA A 72 -6.47 1.34 12.73
CA ALA A 72 -5.14 1.92 12.93
C ALA A 72 -4.43 2.03 11.58
N ILE A 73 -4.03 3.23 11.18
CA ILE A 73 -3.28 3.48 9.94
C ILE A 73 -1.76 3.46 10.15
N GLY A 74 -1.33 3.29 11.39
CA GLY A 74 0.07 3.32 11.81
C GLY A 74 0.17 3.31 13.33
N VAL A 75 1.39 3.43 13.84
CA VAL A 75 1.70 3.42 15.27
C VAL A 75 2.80 4.44 15.56
N VAL A 76 2.65 5.16 16.67
CA VAL A 76 3.70 6.02 17.23
C VAL A 76 4.31 5.34 18.46
N GLY A 77 5.63 5.17 18.45
CA GLY A 77 6.42 4.68 19.57
C GLY A 77 7.07 5.84 20.33
N LEU A 78 7.03 5.81 21.65
CA LEU A 78 7.50 6.86 22.54
C LEU A 78 8.43 6.29 23.60
N ASP A 79 9.54 6.99 23.84
CA ASP A 79 10.45 6.62 24.91
C ASP A 79 11.25 7.82 25.43
N ASN A 80 11.78 7.68 26.64
CA ASN A 80 12.74 8.60 27.25
C ASN A 80 13.66 7.86 28.23
N ASP A 81 14.77 8.50 28.59
CA ASP A 81 15.73 7.93 29.56
C ASP A 81 15.29 8.09 31.02
N LYS A 82 14.10 8.66 31.28
CA LYS A 82 13.61 8.90 32.64
C LYS A 82 12.92 7.67 33.19
N GLN A 83 13.02 7.44 34.49
CA GLN A 83 12.17 6.47 35.19
C GLN A 83 10.79 7.06 35.48
N GLY A 84 9.76 6.21 35.48
CA GLY A 84 8.38 6.61 35.71
C GLY A 84 7.57 6.87 34.42
N PRO A 85 6.42 7.55 34.52
CA PRO A 85 5.52 7.81 33.40
C PRO A 85 6.20 8.61 32.28
N LEU A 86 5.96 8.22 31.03
CA LEU A 86 6.53 8.88 29.85
C LEU A 86 5.96 10.29 29.64
N LEU A 87 4.70 10.51 30.00
CA LEU A 87 3.92 11.71 29.72
C LEU A 87 3.16 12.15 30.98
N THR A 88 3.09 13.46 31.21
CA THR A 88 2.09 14.02 32.12
C THR A 88 0.69 13.96 31.50
N PRO A 89 -0.41 14.09 32.28
CA PRO A 89 -1.76 14.10 31.72
C PRO A 89 -1.99 15.20 30.67
N GLU A 90 -1.31 16.34 30.80
CA GLU A 90 -1.37 17.43 29.83
C GLU A 90 -0.62 17.08 28.54
N GLN A 91 0.57 16.49 28.67
CA GLN A 91 1.34 15.99 27.53
C GLN A 91 0.61 14.87 26.79
N GLN A 92 -0.11 14.00 27.51
CA GLN A 92 -0.94 12.96 26.92
C GLN A 92 -2.04 13.58 26.05
N ARG A 93 -2.80 14.55 26.57
CA ARG A 93 -3.84 15.24 25.77
C ARG A 93 -3.28 15.93 24.53
N LEU A 94 -2.11 16.58 24.67
CA LEU A 94 -1.43 17.21 23.55
C LEU A 94 -0.98 16.16 22.51
N LEU A 95 -0.42 15.05 22.96
CA LEU A 95 -0.02 13.94 22.11
C LEU A 95 -1.22 13.38 21.37
N ASP A 96 -2.34 13.11 22.06
CA ASP A 96 -3.55 12.55 21.45
C ASP A 96 -4.04 13.46 20.33
N ALA A 97 -4.11 14.78 20.58
CA ALA A 97 -4.51 15.76 19.55
C ALA A 97 -3.55 15.79 18.35
N LEU A 98 -2.23 15.72 18.60
CA LEU A 98 -1.23 15.67 17.53
C LEU A 98 -1.26 14.35 16.76
N ALA A 99 -1.52 13.25 17.45
CA ALA A 99 -1.64 11.91 16.88
C ALA A 99 -2.88 11.82 15.98
N ASP A 100 -4.02 12.37 16.41
CA ASP A 100 -5.24 12.45 15.62
C ASP A 100 -5.01 13.27 14.33
N GLN A 101 -4.37 14.44 14.44
CA GLN A 101 -4.05 15.26 13.27
C GLN A 101 -3.05 14.57 12.32
N ALA A 102 -2.01 13.94 12.88
CA ALA A 102 -1.06 13.17 12.08
C ALA A 102 -1.75 12.00 11.37
N ALA A 103 -2.68 11.32 12.05
CA ALA A 103 -3.40 10.20 11.47
C ALA A 103 -4.21 10.66 10.26
N VAL A 104 -5.02 11.71 10.39
CA VAL A 104 -5.80 12.28 9.28
C VAL A 104 -4.90 12.72 8.11
N ALA A 105 -3.76 13.35 8.41
CA ALA A 105 -2.83 13.79 7.37
C ALA A 105 -2.20 12.63 6.60
N ILE A 106 -1.78 11.58 7.30
CA ILE A 106 -1.18 10.37 6.70
C ILE A 106 -2.21 9.64 5.84
N GLU A 107 -3.43 9.42 6.35
CA GLU A 107 -4.52 8.80 5.58
C GLU A 107 -4.81 9.58 4.30
N ARG A 108 -4.87 10.91 4.38
CA ARG A 108 -5.07 11.76 3.20
C ARG A 108 -3.97 11.58 2.15
N ILE A 109 -2.70 11.49 2.56
CA ILE A 109 -1.58 11.26 1.63
C ILE A 109 -1.70 9.89 0.96
N GLN A 110 -2.06 8.85 1.72
CA GLN A 110 -2.25 7.50 1.20
C GLN A 110 -3.41 7.46 0.18
N LEU A 111 -4.55 8.05 0.50
CA LEU A 111 -5.72 8.10 -0.39
C LEU A 111 -5.43 8.84 -1.70
N VAL A 112 -4.66 9.93 -1.65
CA VAL A 112 -4.24 10.64 -2.86
C VAL A 112 -3.35 9.74 -3.73
N ALA A 113 -2.38 9.05 -3.12
CA ALA A 113 -1.51 8.12 -3.85
C ALA A 113 -2.30 6.95 -4.47
N ASP A 114 -3.33 6.43 -3.79
CA ASP A 114 -4.21 5.38 -4.31
C ASP A 114 -5.01 5.85 -5.52
N VAL A 115 -5.57 7.06 -5.46
CA VAL A 115 -6.30 7.66 -6.59
C VAL A 115 -5.39 7.83 -7.80
N ASP A 116 -4.16 8.30 -7.61
CA ASP A 116 -3.21 8.50 -8.70
C ASP A 116 -2.78 7.16 -9.32
N ARG A 117 -2.51 6.13 -8.51
CA ARG A 117 -2.25 4.77 -8.99
C ARG A 117 -3.42 4.20 -9.79
N ALA A 118 -4.64 4.37 -9.31
CA ALA A 118 -5.84 3.89 -10.00
C ALA A 118 -6.05 4.59 -11.35
N LYS A 119 -5.79 5.89 -11.43
CA LYS A 119 -5.84 6.66 -12.69
C LYS A 119 -4.82 6.14 -13.71
N LEU A 120 -3.57 5.96 -13.29
CA LEU A 120 -2.51 5.43 -14.15
C LEU A 120 -2.86 4.03 -14.69
N ALA A 121 -3.37 3.15 -13.82
CA ALA A 121 -3.80 1.81 -14.23
C ALA A 121 -4.96 1.86 -15.24
N ALA A 122 -5.95 2.71 -15.01
CA ALA A 122 -7.08 2.89 -15.92
C ALA A 122 -6.65 3.47 -17.29
N GLU A 123 -5.68 4.39 -17.31
CA GLU A 123 -5.14 4.94 -18.55
C GLU A 123 -4.35 3.89 -19.34
N ALA A 124 -3.52 3.10 -18.67
CA ALA A 124 -2.81 1.98 -19.29
C ALA A 124 -3.76 0.96 -19.92
N ASP A 125 -4.87 0.66 -19.24
CA ASP A 125 -5.87 -0.27 -19.76
C ASP A 125 -6.66 0.27 -20.96
N ARG A 126 -6.99 1.57 -20.94
CA ARG A 126 -7.58 2.25 -22.10
C ARG A 126 -6.64 2.22 -23.30
N LEU A 127 -5.36 2.52 -23.11
CA LEU A 127 -4.35 2.47 -24.18
C LEU A 127 -4.22 1.05 -24.75
N ARG A 128 -4.16 0.04 -23.87
CA ARG A 128 -4.13 -1.38 -24.29
C ARG A 128 -5.35 -1.74 -25.13
N SER A 129 -6.54 -1.38 -24.67
CA SER A 129 -7.80 -1.66 -25.37
C SER A 129 -7.87 -0.97 -26.74
N ALA A 130 -7.43 0.29 -26.83
CA ALA A 130 -7.36 1.03 -28.09
C ALA A 130 -6.39 0.39 -29.09
N LEU A 131 -5.20 -0.01 -28.63
CA LEU A 131 -4.20 -0.69 -29.45
C LEU A 131 -4.72 -2.04 -29.98
N LEU A 132 -5.31 -2.87 -29.12
CA LEU A 132 -5.90 -4.15 -29.52
C LEU A 132 -7.03 -3.97 -30.54
N THR A 133 -7.84 -2.92 -30.38
CA THR A 133 -8.92 -2.62 -31.33
C THR A 133 -8.37 -2.19 -32.69
N SER A 134 -7.37 -1.31 -32.72
CA SER A 134 -6.73 -0.87 -33.96
C SER A 134 -6.10 -2.03 -34.73
N ILE A 135 -5.30 -2.85 -34.03
CA ILE A 135 -4.66 -4.02 -34.65
C ILE A 135 -5.70 -4.99 -35.18
N SER A 136 -6.78 -5.24 -34.43
CA SER A 136 -7.88 -6.13 -34.88
C SER A 136 -8.55 -5.62 -36.16
N HIS A 137 -8.76 -4.31 -36.27
CA HIS A 137 -9.32 -3.69 -37.46
C HIS A 137 -8.36 -3.84 -38.65
N ASP A 138 -7.07 -3.54 -38.45
CA ASP A 138 -6.05 -3.57 -39.51
C ASP A 138 -5.76 -4.98 -40.01
N LEU A 139 -5.92 -6.00 -39.15
CA LEU A 139 -5.78 -7.41 -39.54
C LEU A 139 -7.00 -7.95 -40.30
N LYS A 140 -8.19 -7.35 -40.15
CA LYS A 140 -9.42 -7.84 -40.77
C LYS A 140 -9.35 -7.83 -42.30
N THR A 141 -8.76 -6.78 -42.87
CA THR A 141 -8.59 -6.60 -44.32
C THR A 141 -7.66 -7.66 -44.95
N PRO A 142 -6.40 -7.84 -44.50
CA PRO A 142 -5.53 -8.88 -45.05
C PRO A 142 -6.06 -10.28 -44.79
N LEU A 143 -6.71 -10.54 -43.63
CA LEU A 143 -7.30 -11.85 -43.36
C LEU A 143 -8.46 -12.16 -44.31
N ALA A 144 -9.32 -11.17 -44.60
CA ALA A 144 -10.39 -11.32 -45.58
C ALA A 144 -9.85 -11.62 -46.99
N ALA A 145 -8.75 -10.96 -47.38
CA ALA A 145 -8.07 -11.24 -48.65
C ALA A 145 -7.51 -12.67 -48.72
N ILE A 146 -6.84 -13.14 -47.65
CA ILE A 146 -6.31 -14.51 -47.55
C ILE A 146 -7.45 -15.54 -47.62
N MET A 147 -8.55 -15.33 -46.88
CA MET A 147 -9.71 -16.23 -46.90
C MET A 147 -10.38 -16.26 -48.28
N GLY A 148 -10.49 -15.12 -48.95
CA GLY A 148 -11.02 -15.05 -50.31
C GLY A 148 -10.19 -15.86 -51.31
N ALA A 149 -8.86 -15.69 -51.28
CA ALA A 149 -7.94 -16.45 -52.14
C ALA A 149 -7.94 -17.96 -51.85
N ALA A 150 -8.04 -18.35 -50.58
CA ALA A 150 -8.16 -19.76 -50.20
C ALA A 150 -9.49 -20.38 -50.66
N GLY A 151 -10.58 -19.61 -50.60
CA GLY A 151 -11.90 -20.02 -51.08
C GLY A 151 -11.91 -20.27 -52.59
N THR A 152 -11.33 -19.35 -53.39
CA THR A 152 -11.26 -19.53 -54.85
C THR A 152 -10.41 -20.75 -55.22
N LEU A 153 -9.26 -20.97 -54.57
CA LEU A 153 -8.44 -22.17 -54.77
C LEU A 153 -9.22 -23.47 -54.50
N ARG A 154 -10.01 -23.50 -53.42
CA ARG A 154 -10.85 -24.64 -53.07
C ARG A 154 -11.94 -24.89 -54.11
N ASP A 155 -12.62 -23.85 -54.56
CA ASP A 155 -13.70 -23.95 -55.55
C ASP A 155 -13.16 -24.42 -56.91
N PHE A 156 -11.98 -23.92 -57.33
CA PHE A 156 -11.30 -24.40 -58.54
C PHE A 156 -10.89 -25.87 -58.42
N SER A 157 -10.42 -26.33 -57.26
CA SER A 157 -10.05 -27.75 -57.07
C SER A 157 -11.22 -28.72 -57.30
N ALA A 158 -12.44 -28.30 -56.96
CA ALA A 158 -13.65 -29.10 -57.18
C ALA A 158 -14.08 -29.16 -58.66
N ALA A 159 -13.67 -28.18 -59.47
CA ALA A 159 -13.96 -28.09 -60.89
C ALA A 159 -12.91 -28.78 -61.79
N LEU A 160 -11.77 -29.22 -61.23
CA LEU A 160 -10.72 -29.90 -61.99
C LEU A 160 -11.14 -31.34 -62.38
N PRO A 161 -10.94 -31.76 -63.65
CA PRO A 161 -11.18 -33.14 -64.07
C PRO A 161 -10.24 -34.12 -63.34
N GLU A 162 -10.71 -35.35 -63.11
CA GLU A 162 -10.04 -36.39 -62.29
C GLU A 162 -8.52 -36.60 -62.50
N PRO A 163 -7.94 -36.54 -63.71
CA PRO A 163 -6.49 -36.75 -63.87
C PRO A 163 -5.61 -35.63 -63.27
N ASP A 164 -6.18 -34.46 -62.96
CA ASP A 164 -5.45 -33.28 -62.45
C ASP A 164 -5.68 -33.01 -60.95
N ARG A 165 -6.47 -33.83 -60.24
CA ARG A 165 -6.67 -33.74 -58.78
C ARG A 165 -5.56 -34.51 -58.05
N ALA A 166 -4.70 -33.79 -57.32
CA ALA A 166 -3.65 -34.35 -56.46
C ALA A 166 -4.14 -34.52 -55.00
#